data_AF-A0A8S3GKI7-F1
#
_entry.id   AF-A0A8S3GKI7-F1
#
_cell.length_a   1.000
_cell.length_b   1.000
_cell.length_c   1.000
_cell.angle_alpha   90.00
_cell.angle_beta   90.00
_cell.angle_gamma   90.00
#
_symmetry.space_group_name_H-M   'P 1'
#
loop_
_entity.id
_entity.type
_entity.pdbx_description
1 polymer ?
#
loop_
_entity_poly.entity_id
_entity_poly.type
_entity_poly.pdbx_seq_one_letter_code
_entity_poly.pdbx_strand_id
1 'polypeptide(L)'
;RARRAVGHLLDAAHNDDNISETAFVSGVKMIIEAAPDYAVDIPLIWQYIGEILGAFIGAPTSNMAVLKPIFECVPDDKAKQFFQFTIRYATEFSSQSRIQRFWQSSGFSLNDLMKADLIDSTFSNEFDWLFDTPEVEQSTSQTKENHSPHPDPQLVKLFKSVNDQGTTITDPEIITYIREHMDPSEKFYIRNIVLSYLEACLINRDPQKKIQEDIAKKRMTVLNAIIEHKSEAEIQAVYAIQNFVNKLEHPP
;
A
#
# COMPACT_ATOMS: atom_id res chain seq x y z
N ARG A 1 -5.11 14.96 1.51
CA ARG A 1 -6.03 14.35 0.52
C ARG A 1 -5.49 14.46 -0.91
N ALA A 2 -5.21 15.66 -1.45
CA ALA A 2 -4.70 15.82 -2.82
C ALA A 2 -3.31 15.19 -3.04
N ARG A 3 -2.33 15.48 -2.17
CA ARG A 3 -0.96 14.92 -2.24
C ARG A 3 -0.94 13.39 -2.28
N ARG A 4 -1.72 12.74 -1.40
CA ARG A 4 -1.97 11.30 -1.43
C ARG A 4 -2.54 10.81 -2.76
N ALA A 5 -3.57 11.47 -3.28
CA ALA A 5 -4.19 11.07 -4.55
C ALA A 5 -3.19 11.16 -5.72
N VAL A 6 -2.31 12.17 -5.71
CA VAL A 6 -1.23 12.29 -6.70
C VAL A 6 -0.22 11.16 -6.55
N GLY A 7 0.25 10.85 -5.33
CA GLY A 7 1.18 9.73 -5.10
C GLY A 7 0.61 8.38 -5.57
N HIS A 8 -0.66 8.10 -5.28
CA HIS A 8 -1.33 6.89 -5.76
C HIS A 8 -1.55 6.89 -7.27
N LEU A 9 -1.83 8.04 -7.88
CA LEU A 9 -1.94 8.16 -9.33
C LEU A 9 -0.61 7.83 -10.01
N LEU A 10 0.50 8.33 -9.45
CA LEU A 10 1.84 8.04 -9.95
C LEU A 10 2.19 6.56 -9.82
N ASP A 11 1.82 5.93 -8.70
CA ASP A 11 1.98 4.48 -8.52
C ASP A 11 1.16 3.70 -9.54
N ALA A 12 -0.13 4.01 -9.70
CA ALA A 12 -0.97 3.35 -10.70
C ALA A 12 -0.44 3.57 -12.13
N ALA A 13 -0.03 4.79 -12.48
CA ALA A 13 0.50 5.10 -13.81
C ALA A 13 1.83 4.40 -14.10
N HIS A 14 2.67 4.22 -13.08
CA HIS A 14 3.92 3.48 -13.20
C HIS A 14 3.67 1.98 -13.37
N ASN A 15 2.74 1.41 -12.59
CA ASN A 15 2.42 -0.02 -12.63
C ASN A 15 1.64 -0.47 -13.86
N ASP A 16 0.81 0.41 -14.42
CA ASP A 16 0.06 0.16 -15.66
C ASP A 16 0.93 0.42 -16.91
N ASP A 17 2.26 0.59 -16.75
CA ASP A 17 3.23 0.93 -17.82
C ASP A 17 2.88 2.21 -18.62
N ASN A 18 2.01 3.07 -18.08
CA ASN A 18 1.65 4.35 -18.70
C ASN A 18 2.80 5.37 -18.60
N ILE A 19 3.65 5.24 -17.57
CA ILE A 19 4.84 6.06 -17.36
C ILE A 19 6.01 5.12 -17.04
N SER A 20 7.05 5.12 -17.87
CA SER A 20 8.27 4.35 -17.62
C SER A 20 8.97 4.83 -16.34
N GLU A 21 9.73 3.93 -15.70
CA GLU A 21 10.53 4.29 -14.52
C GLU A 21 11.43 5.51 -14.78
N THR A 22 12.06 5.54 -15.96
CA THR A 22 12.92 6.63 -16.40
C THR A 22 12.18 7.97 -16.53
N ALA A 23 10.97 7.96 -17.09
CA ALA A 23 10.14 9.15 -17.23
C ALA A 23 9.63 9.62 -15.87
N PHE A 24 9.24 8.70 -14.98
CA PHE A 24 8.84 9.00 -13.62
C PHE A 24 9.99 9.68 -12.85
N VAL A 25 11.16 9.04 -12.79
CA VAL A 25 12.35 9.57 -12.09
C VAL A 25 12.73 10.94 -12.67
N SER A 26 12.78 11.08 -14.00
CA SER A 26 13.10 12.36 -14.65
C SER A 26 12.10 13.46 -14.30
N GLY A 27 10.80 13.15 -14.29
CA GLY A 27 9.76 14.12 -13.96
C GLY A 27 9.85 14.60 -12.51
N VAL A 28 10.10 13.69 -11.56
CA VAL A 28 10.30 14.05 -10.15
C VAL A 28 11.58 14.87 -9.97
N LYS A 29 12.68 14.50 -10.64
CA LYS A 29 13.94 15.27 -10.60
C LYS A 29 13.74 16.72 -11.01
N MET A 30 13.04 16.96 -12.12
CA MET A 30 12.73 18.31 -12.58
C MET A 30 11.98 19.14 -11.53
N ILE A 31 11.07 18.52 -10.76
CA ILE A 31 10.33 19.19 -9.70
C ILE A 31 11.25 19.51 -8.51
N ILE A 32 12.15 18.58 -8.13
CA ILE A 32 13.10 18.77 -7.04
C ILE A 32 14.13 19.86 -7.37
N GLU A 33 14.64 19.88 -8.60
CA GLU A 33 15.61 20.88 -9.06
C GLU A 33 15.02 22.29 -9.05
N ALA A 34 13.72 22.43 -9.32
CA ALA A 34 12.99 23.70 -9.25
C ALA A 34 12.47 24.05 -7.83
N ALA A 35 12.54 23.10 -6.87
CA ALA A 35 12.02 23.30 -5.52
C ALA A 35 12.64 24.46 -4.74
N PRO A 36 13.95 24.79 -4.89
CA PRO A 36 14.52 25.98 -4.25
C PRO A 36 13.84 27.28 -4.66
N ASP A 37 13.48 27.44 -5.94
CA ASP A 37 12.78 28.62 -6.43
C ASP A 37 11.34 28.66 -5.91
N TYR A 38 10.65 27.51 -5.94
CA TYR A 38 9.30 27.40 -5.38
C TYR A 38 9.25 27.66 -3.88
N ALA A 39 10.33 27.41 -3.15
CA ALA A 39 10.39 27.62 -1.70
C ALA A 39 10.24 29.10 -1.32
N VAL A 40 10.50 30.03 -2.24
CA VAL A 40 10.29 31.47 -2.04
C VAL A 40 8.80 31.78 -1.81
N ASP A 41 7.93 31.19 -2.62
CA ASP A 41 6.49 31.42 -2.56
C ASP A 41 5.74 30.35 -1.75
N ILE A 42 6.31 29.14 -1.64
CA ILE A 42 5.71 27.97 -0.99
C ILE A 42 6.69 27.42 0.05
N PRO A 43 6.67 27.93 1.29
CA PRO A 43 7.65 27.55 2.33
C PRO A 43 7.67 26.04 2.66
N LEU A 44 6.55 25.34 2.43
CA LEU A 44 6.38 23.91 2.72
C LEU A 44 6.61 23.01 1.50
N ILE A 45 7.18 23.52 0.41
CA ILE A 45 7.31 22.76 -0.84
C ILE A 45 8.05 21.42 -0.66
N TRP A 46 9.13 21.39 0.14
CA TRP A 46 9.89 20.17 0.43
C TRP A 46 9.05 19.11 1.14
N GLN A 47 8.21 19.53 2.09
CA GLN A 47 7.24 18.65 2.73
C GLN A 47 6.22 18.14 1.72
N TYR A 48 5.73 18.99 0.82
CA TYR A 48 4.68 18.61 -0.13
C TYR A 48 5.17 17.60 -1.15
N ILE A 49 6.38 17.79 -1.68
CA ILE A 49 7.03 16.83 -2.57
C ILE A 49 7.32 15.53 -1.81
N GLY A 50 7.87 15.61 -0.59
CA GLY A 50 8.15 14.45 0.24
C GLY A 50 6.89 13.63 0.55
N GLU A 51 5.77 14.27 0.85
CA GLU A 51 4.49 13.56 1.06
C GLU A 51 3.93 12.92 -0.22
N ILE A 52 4.12 13.54 -1.40
CA ILE A 52 3.72 12.90 -2.67
C ILE A 52 4.53 11.62 -2.90
N LEU A 53 5.85 11.67 -2.69
CA LEU A 53 6.71 10.50 -2.77
C LEU A 53 6.42 9.47 -1.68
N GLY A 54 6.14 9.92 -0.45
CA GLY A 54 5.76 9.05 0.65
C GLY A 54 4.47 8.27 0.35
N ALA A 55 3.48 8.92 -0.28
CA ALA A 55 2.27 8.24 -0.75
C ALA A 55 2.54 7.28 -1.91
N PHE A 56 3.46 7.61 -2.81
CA PHE A 56 3.90 6.69 -3.87
C PHE A 56 4.52 5.43 -3.27
N ILE A 57 5.52 5.55 -2.40
CA ILE A 57 6.23 4.42 -1.78
C ILE A 57 5.34 3.64 -0.82
N GLY A 58 4.43 4.34 -0.14
CA GLY A 58 3.39 3.73 0.68
C GLY A 58 2.37 2.94 -0.14
N ALA A 59 2.27 3.11 -1.46
CA ALA A 59 1.33 2.38 -2.30
C ALA A 59 1.77 0.92 -2.55
N PRO A 60 0.84 -0.06 -2.61
CA PRO A 60 1.12 -1.51 -2.63
C PRO A 60 2.15 -2.00 -3.64
N THR A 61 2.21 -1.34 -4.78
CA THR A 61 2.88 -1.80 -5.99
C THR A 61 4.09 -0.95 -6.36
N SER A 62 4.47 -0.02 -5.49
CA SER A 62 5.58 0.89 -5.75
C SER A 62 6.93 0.19 -5.82
N ASN A 63 7.93 0.90 -6.35
CA ASN A 63 9.32 0.46 -6.40
C ASN A 63 10.19 1.42 -5.58
N MET A 64 10.89 0.93 -4.56
CA MET A 64 11.76 1.75 -3.69
C MET A 64 12.99 2.22 -4.46
N ALA A 65 13.44 1.47 -5.47
CA ALA A 65 14.69 1.71 -6.20
C ALA A 65 14.75 3.10 -6.85
N VAL A 66 13.59 3.67 -7.18
CA VAL A 66 13.46 5.01 -7.78
C VAL A 66 13.90 6.13 -6.84
N LEU A 67 13.95 5.88 -5.52
CA LEU A 67 14.33 6.90 -4.55
C LEU A 67 15.77 7.34 -4.68
N LYS A 68 16.71 6.42 -4.87
CA LYS A 68 18.13 6.75 -4.90
C LYS A 68 18.45 7.85 -5.92
N PRO A 69 18.10 7.72 -7.21
CA PRO A 69 18.37 8.78 -8.17
C PRO A 69 17.61 10.08 -7.84
N ILE A 70 16.42 10.01 -7.22
CA ILE A 70 15.65 11.18 -6.81
C ILE A 70 16.36 11.95 -5.69
N PHE A 71 16.86 11.25 -4.67
CA PHE A 71 17.56 11.82 -3.52
C PHE A 71 18.92 12.43 -3.89
N GLU A 72 19.59 11.91 -4.93
CA GLU A 72 20.82 12.52 -5.48
C GLU A 72 20.63 13.96 -5.96
N CYS A 73 19.41 14.36 -6.33
CA CYS A 73 19.08 15.72 -6.78
C CYS A 73 18.66 16.64 -5.62
N VAL A 74 18.51 16.11 -4.40
CA VAL A 74 18.07 16.91 -3.24
C VAL A 74 19.27 17.65 -2.65
N PRO A 75 19.18 18.97 -2.40
CA PRO A 75 20.25 19.71 -1.72
C PRO A 75 20.59 19.10 -0.36
N ASP A 76 21.88 19.09 0.00
CA ASP A 76 22.36 18.46 1.23
C ASP A 76 21.64 18.98 2.49
N ASP A 77 21.37 20.29 2.56
CA ASP A 77 20.69 20.94 3.68
C ASP A 77 19.20 20.54 3.79
N LYS A 78 18.65 19.91 2.74
CA LYS A 78 17.27 19.43 2.66
C LYS A 78 17.13 17.92 2.72
N ALA A 79 18.19 17.16 2.39
CA ALA A 79 18.13 15.70 2.25
C ALA A 79 17.55 15.00 3.50
N LYS A 80 18.03 15.37 4.69
CA LYS A 80 17.52 14.85 5.98
C LYS A 80 16.02 15.13 6.15
N GLN A 81 15.62 16.38 5.97
CA GLN A 81 14.23 16.81 6.15
C GLN A 81 13.29 16.13 5.14
N PHE A 82 13.74 16.03 3.89
CA PHE A 82 13.01 15.41 2.80
C PHE A 82 12.79 13.91 3.03
N PHE A 83 13.81 13.21 3.54
CA PHE A 83 13.69 11.82 3.98
C PHE A 83 12.63 11.65 5.07
N GLN A 84 12.68 12.49 6.12
CA GLN A 84 11.70 12.43 7.21
C GLN A 84 10.26 12.58 6.69
N PHE A 85 10.01 13.57 5.84
CA PHE A 85 8.68 13.78 5.26
C PHE A 85 8.22 12.60 4.42
N THR A 86 9.14 12.01 3.64
CA THR A 86 8.83 10.88 2.77
C THR A 86 8.48 9.63 3.58
N ILE A 87 9.35 9.22 4.50
CA ILE A 87 9.16 7.98 5.27
C ILE A 87 8.00 8.10 6.25
N ARG A 88 7.87 9.21 6.97
CA ARG A 88 6.76 9.40 7.92
C ARG A 88 5.41 9.37 7.21
N TYR A 89 5.32 10.04 6.05
CA TYR A 89 4.08 10.00 5.28
C TYR A 89 3.80 8.61 4.70
N ALA A 90 4.83 7.87 4.27
CA ALA A 90 4.65 6.49 3.83
C ALA A 90 4.08 5.59 4.95
N THR A 91 4.54 5.77 6.19
CA THR A 91 4.03 5.05 7.37
C THR A 91 2.62 5.46 7.80
N GLU A 92 2.08 6.59 7.33
CA GLU A 92 0.68 6.95 7.58
C GLU A 92 -0.32 6.12 6.75
N PHE A 93 0.12 5.60 5.59
CA PHE A 93 -0.74 4.90 4.63
C PHE A 93 -0.41 3.42 4.45
N SER A 94 0.77 3.01 4.89
CA SER A 94 1.23 1.63 4.90
C SER A 94 1.68 1.26 6.30
N SER A 95 1.60 -0.02 6.67
CA SER A 95 2.16 -0.46 7.95
C SER A 95 3.67 -0.19 8.01
N GLN A 96 4.16 0.17 9.20
CA GLN A 96 5.58 0.35 9.46
C GLN A 96 6.38 -0.90 9.06
N SER A 97 5.86 -2.09 9.38
CA SER A 97 6.44 -3.39 8.98
C SER A 97 6.59 -3.56 7.46
N ARG A 98 5.64 -3.05 6.66
CA ARG A 98 5.74 -3.11 5.21
C ARG A 98 6.81 -2.15 4.70
N ILE A 99 6.85 -0.91 5.20
CA ILE A 99 7.88 0.06 4.81
C ILE A 99 9.28 -0.46 5.19
N GLN A 100 9.41 -1.09 6.36
CA GLN A 100 10.65 -1.74 6.81
C GLN A 100 11.09 -2.86 5.85
N ARG A 101 10.21 -3.83 5.56
CA ARG A 101 10.54 -4.91 4.62
C ARG A 101 10.88 -4.36 3.23
N PHE A 102 10.15 -3.35 2.78
CA PHE A 102 10.35 -2.75 1.47
C PHE A 102 11.70 -2.01 1.40
N TRP A 103 12.05 -1.27 2.44
CA TRP A 103 13.37 -0.68 2.63
C TRP A 103 14.49 -1.73 2.64
N GLN A 104 14.36 -2.78 3.45
CA GLN A 104 15.35 -3.85 3.53
C GLN A 104 15.53 -4.58 2.19
N SER A 105 14.43 -4.84 1.49
CA SER A 105 14.46 -5.51 0.18
C SER A 105 15.16 -4.67 -0.90
N SER A 106 15.22 -3.34 -0.73
CA SER A 106 15.92 -2.45 -1.65
C SER A 106 17.45 -2.51 -1.52
N GLY A 107 17.97 -3.00 -0.39
CA GLY A 107 19.40 -3.01 -0.10
C GLY A 107 20.01 -1.61 0.15
N PHE A 108 19.18 -0.58 0.34
CA PHE A 108 19.66 0.78 0.60
C PHE A 108 20.16 0.98 2.02
N SER A 109 21.17 1.84 2.14
CA SER A 109 21.59 2.47 3.38
C SER A 109 21.17 3.95 3.38
N LEU A 110 21.10 4.58 4.55
CA LEU A 110 20.89 6.04 4.62
C LEU A 110 21.97 6.81 3.85
N ASN A 111 23.19 6.26 3.79
CA ASN A 111 24.32 6.85 3.06
C ASN A 111 24.13 6.84 1.53
N ASP A 112 23.20 6.02 1.01
CA ASP A 112 22.83 6.06 -0.40
C ASP A 112 21.92 7.25 -0.75
N LEU A 113 21.28 7.86 0.25
CA LEU A 113 20.29 8.93 0.06
C LEU A 113 20.77 10.29 0.58
N MET A 114 21.74 10.32 1.47
CA MET A 114 22.30 11.56 2.03
C MET A 114 23.73 11.35 2.52
N LYS A 115 24.45 12.46 2.69
CA LYS A 115 25.83 12.42 3.20
C LYS A 115 25.87 12.00 4.67
N ALA A 116 26.93 11.29 5.05
CA ALA A 116 27.10 10.72 6.39
C ALA A 116 27.16 11.77 7.52
N ASP A 117 27.61 12.98 7.23
CA ASP A 117 27.68 14.10 8.19
C ASP A 117 26.30 14.65 8.59
N LEU A 118 25.27 14.37 7.79
CA LEU A 118 23.87 14.76 8.08
C LEU A 118 23.17 13.75 9.00
N ILE A 119 23.72 12.54 9.13
CA ILE A 119 23.14 11.43 9.89
C ILE A 119 23.63 11.51 11.33
N ASP A 120 22.95 12.32 12.15
CA ASP A 120 23.20 12.36 13.60
C ASP A 120 22.53 11.19 14.33
N SER A 121 22.96 10.95 15.58
CA SER A 121 22.46 9.86 16.40
C SER A 121 20.96 9.96 16.68
N THR A 122 20.41 11.18 16.78
CA THR A 122 18.97 11.39 16.98
C THR A 122 18.17 10.92 15.77
N PHE A 123 18.63 11.27 14.57
CA PHE A 123 18.01 10.83 13.32
C PHE A 123 18.18 9.33 13.09
N SER A 124 19.37 8.79 13.34
CA SER A 124 19.59 7.34 13.24
C SER A 124 18.64 6.59 14.17
N ASN A 125 18.47 7.04 15.42
CA ASN A 125 17.55 6.40 16.37
C ASN A 125 16.07 6.54 15.95
N GLU A 126 15.67 7.64 15.31
CA GLU A 126 14.29 7.84 14.82
C GLU A 126 13.93 6.80 13.74
N PHE A 127 14.90 6.38 12.92
CA PHE A 127 14.70 5.49 11.78
C PHE A 127 15.39 4.13 11.92
N ASP A 128 15.83 3.77 13.13
CA ASP A 128 16.56 2.52 13.40
C ASP A 128 15.72 1.28 13.03
N TRP A 129 14.41 1.39 13.21
CA TRP A 129 13.43 0.38 12.83
C TRP A 129 13.44 0.01 11.34
N LEU A 130 14.03 0.83 10.44
CA LEU A 130 14.23 0.47 9.04
C LEU A 130 15.32 -0.62 8.88
N PHE A 131 16.27 -0.68 9.81
CA PHE A 131 17.47 -1.51 9.76
C PHE A 131 17.41 -2.73 10.67
N ASP A 132 16.53 -2.71 11.68
CA ASP A 132 16.27 -3.87 12.52
C ASP A 132 15.96 -5.08 11.64
N THR A 133 16.85 -6.07 11.62
CA THR A 133 16.51 -7.36 11.02
C THR A 133 15.25 -7.84 11.72
N PRO A 134 14.17 -8.20 11.01
CA PRO A 134 13.09 -8.90 11.65
C PRO A 134 13.75 -10.12 12.31
N GLU A 135 13.74 -10.18 13.63
CA GLU A 135 13.91 -11.46 14.30
C GLU A 135 12.97 -12.39 13.55
N VAL A 136 13.51 -13.52 13.11
CA VAL A 136 12.68 -14.58 12.53
C VAL A 136 11.59 -14.82 13.56
N GLU A 137 10.40 -14.28 13.31
CA GLU A 137 9.22 -14.52 14.13
C GLU A 137 8.86 -15.98 13.87
N GLN A 138 9.59 -16.86 14.54
CA GLN A 138 9.14 -18.17 14.91
C GLN A 138 7.93 -17.93 15.80
N SER A 139 6.76 -17.94 15.15
CA SER A 139 5.48 -18.38 15.70
C SER A 139 5.37 -18.27 17.21
N THR A 140 5.28 -17.06 17.77
CA THR A 140 4.77 -16.88 19.14
C THR A 140 4.18 -15.48 19.33
N SER A 141 2.87 -15.42 19.18
CA SER A 141 1.98 -14.66 20.08
C SER A 141 2.12 -13.13 20.13
N GLN A 142 1.32 -12.48 19.28
CA GLN A 142 0.40 -11.40 19.66
C GLN A 142 1.00 -10.23 20.47
N THR A 143 1.56 -9.25 19.76
CA THR A 143 1.44 -7.85 20.19
C THR A 143 0.34 -7.18 19.37
N LYS A 144 -0.71 -6.76 20.09
CA LYS A 144 -1.98 -6.25 19.60
C LYS A 144 -1.80 -4.88 18.93
N GLU A 145 -1.51 -4.85 17.63
CA GLU A 145 -1.85 -3.68 16.81
C GLU A 145 -3.30 -3.81 16.32
N ASN A 146 -4.13 -2.83 16.66
CA ASN A 146 -5.50 -2.70 16.18
C ASN A 146 -5.51 -2.35 14.68
N HIS A 147 -5.06 -3.25 13.81
CA HIS A 147 -5.24 -3.10 12.37
C HIS A 147 -6.74 -3.07 12.08
N SER A 148 -7.28 -1.96 11.57
CA SER A 148 -8.65 -1.97 11.06
C SER A 148 -8.78 -3.00 9.92
N PRO A 149 -9.94 -3.65 9.73
CA PRO A 149 -10.10 -4.62 8.65
C PRO A 149 -9.84 -3.96 7.29
N HIS A 150 -9.03 -4.61 6.48
CA HIS A 150 -8.62 -4.14 5.15
C HIS A 150 -8.63 -5.28 4.13
N PRO A 151 -8.91 -4.98 2.85
CA PRO A 151 -8.77 -5.97 1.78
C PRO A 151 -7.30 -6.37 1.57
N ASP A 152 -7.07 -7.60 1.14
CA ASP A 152 -5.79 -8.12 0.69
C ASP A 152 -5.67 -7.89 -0.84
N PRO A 153 -4.68 -7.09 -1.30
CA PRO A 153 -4.58 -6.73 -2.72
C PRO A 153 -4.39 -7.91 -3.68
N GLN A 154 -3.73 -8.98 -3.23
CA GLN A 154 -3.51 -10.18 -4.05
C GLN A 154 -4.80 -10.99 -4.12
N LEU A 155 -5.50 -11.15 -3.01
CA LEU A 155 -6.79 -11.82 -2.96
C LEU A 155 -7.84 -11.11 -3.83
N VAL A 156 -7.82 -9.77 -3.87
CA VAL A 156 -8.64 -8.98 -4.81
C VAL A 156 -8.34 -9.36 -6.27
N LYS A 157 -7.05 -9.46 -6.65
CA LYS A 157 -6.65 -9.87 -8.01
C LYS A 157 -7.11 -11.29 -8.33
N LEU A 158 -6.96 -12.22 -7.38
CA LEU A 158 -7.41 -13.60 -7.52
C LEU A 158 -8.93 -13.67 -7.74
N PHE A 159 -9.72 -12.92 -6.98
CA PHE A 159 -11.17 -12.85 -7.20
C PHE A 159 -11.53 -12.25 -8.57
N LYS A 160 -10.83 -11.19 -9.02
CA LYS A 160 -11.04 -10.52 -10.32
C LYS A 160 -10.66 -11.35 -11.55
N SER A 161 -9.90 -12.43 -11.39
CA SER A 161 -9.50 -13.31 -12.49
C SER A 161 -10.68 -14.14 -13.04
N VAL A 162 -11.62 -13.46 -13.70
CA VAL A 162 -12.78 -14.04 -14.37
C VAL A 162 -12.58 -13.89 -15.88
N ASN A 163 -12.98 -14.92 -16.62
CA ASN A 163 -12.63 -15.11 -18.03
C ASN A 163 -12.99 -13.90 -18.89
N ASP A 164 -11.96 -13.22 -19.40
CA ASP A 164 -11.95 -12.65 -20.74
C ASP A 164 -10.56 -12.67 -21.40
N GLN A 165 -9.44 -12.76 -20.64
CA GLN A 165 -8.08 -12.65 -21.22
C GLN A 165 -7.01 -13.57 -20.61
N GLY A 166 -7.37 -14.80 -20.21
CA GLY A 166 -6.37 -15.89 -20.13
C GLY A 166 -5.60 -16.09 -18.81
N THR A 167 -6.27 -16.02 -17.66
CA THR A 167 -5.72 -16.66 -16.43
C THR A 167 -6.84 -17.37 -15.65
N THR A 168 -6.71 -18.69 -15.54
CA THR A 168 -7.71 -19.68 -15.14
C THR A 168 -7.69 -19.97 -13.63
N ILE A 169 -7.80 -18.95 -12.76
CA ILE A 169 -7.77 -19.23 -11.32
C ILE A 169 -9.13 -19.77 -10.87
N THR A 170 -9.12 -20.99 -10.36
CA THR A 170 -10.29 -21.72 -9.86
C THR A 170 -10.58 -21.39 -8.40
N ASP A 171 -11.83 -21.59 -7.96
CA ASP A 171 -12.20 -21.34 -6.56
C ASP A 171 -11.33 -22.12 -5.54
N PRO A 172 -10.94 -23.40 -5.79
CA PRO A 172 -10.00 -24.11 -4.94
C PRO A 172 -8.63 -23.42 -4.81
N GLU A 173 -8.09 -22.84 -5.88
CA GLU A 173 -6.80 -22.14 -5.82
C GLU A 173 -6.88 -20.86 -4.97
N ILE A 174 -8.02 -20.15 -5.03
CA ILE A 174 -8.27 -19.00 -4.15
C ILE A 174 -8.36 -19.46 -2.68
N ILE A 175 -9.04 -20.58 -2.42
CA ILE A 175 -9.14 -21.16 -1.07
C ILE A 175 -7.76 -21.60 -0.56
N THR A 176 -6.94 -22.20 -1.41
CA THR A 176 -5.56 -22.57 -1.07
C THR A 176 -4.74 -21.34 -0.72
N TYR A 177 -4.80 -20.28 -1.53
CA TYR A 177 -4.14 -19.01 -1.21
C TYR A 177 -4.55 -18.48 0.16
N ILE A 178 -5.85 -18.43 0.45
CA ILE A 178 -6.38 -17.97 1.74
C ILE A 178 -5.82 -18.81 2.90
N ARG A 179 -5.75 -20.13 2.74
CA ARG A 179 -5.22 -21.04 3.79
C ARG A 179 -3.72 -20.89 4.01
N GLU A 180 -2.96 -20.59 2.96
CA GLU A 180 -1.50 -20.48 3.01
C GLU A 180 -1.04 -19.08 3.48
N HIS A 181 -1.82 -18.04 3.18
CA HIS A 181 -1.39 -16.65 3.37
C HIS A 181 -2.19 -15.89 4.43
N MET A 182 -3.28 -16.45 4.96
CA MET A 182 -4.08 -15.82 6.03
C MET A 182 -4.27 -16.78 7.20
N ASP A 183 -4.06 -16.30 8.43
CA ASP A 183 -4.27 -17.09 9.65
C ASP A 183 -5.75 -17.00 10.11
N PRO A 184 -6.49 -18.12 10.18
CA PRO A 184 -7.86 -18.15 10.68
C PRO A 184 -8.05 -17.61 12.11
N SER A 185 -6.96 -17.53 12.89
CA SER A 185 -6.96 -17.03 14.27
C SER A 185 -6.94 -15.50 14.34
N GLU A 186 -6.71 -14.81 13.21
CA GLU A 186 -6.69 -13.35 13.17
C GLU A 186 -8.08 -12.74 13.40
N LYS A 187 -8.12 -11.69 14.22
CA LYS A 187 -9.33 -10.94 14.59
C LYS A 187 -10.16 -10.48 13.39
N PHE A 188 -9.51 -10.17 12.27
CA PHE A 188 -10.16 -9.64 11.07
C PHE A 188 -10.12 -10.59 9.89
N TYR A 189 -9.75 -11.86 10.09
CA TYR A 189 -9.62 -12.87 9.03
C TYR A 189 -10.83 -12.86 8.06
N ILE A 190 -12.04 -13.08 8.58
CA ILE A 190 -13.26 -13.09 7.76
C ILE A 190 -13.53 -11.72 7.14
N ARG A 191 -13.28 -10.63 7.87
CA ARG A 191 -13.55 -9.28 7.36
C ARG A 191 -12.63 -8.93 6.20
N ASN A 192 -11.36 -9.30 6.27
CA ASN A 192 -10.37 -9.03 5.23
C ASN A 192 -10.71 -9.83 3.96
N ILE A 193 -11.12 -11.09 4.09
CA ILE A 193 -11.57 -11.91 2.96
C ILE A 193 -12.80 -11.29 2.29
N VAL A 194 -13.82 -10.92 3.08
CA VAL A 194 -15.06 -10.33 2.56
C VAL A 194 -14.81 -8.96 1.93
N LEU A 195 -13.96 -8.12 2.52
CA LEU A 195 -13.56 -6.84 1.90
C LEU A 195 -12.84 -7.04 0.57
N SER A 196 -11.95 -8.04 0.49
CA SER A 196 -11.24 -8.37 -0.75
C SER A 196 -12.19 -8.82 -1.85
N TYR A 197 -13.18 -9.64 -1.49
CA TYR A 197 -14.24 -10.05 -2.42
C TYR A 197 -15.09 -8.86 -2.88
N LEU A 198 -15.51 -7.98 -1.96
CA LEU A 198 -16.35 -6.82 -2.29
C LEU A 198 -15.62 -5.83 -3.21
N GLU A 199 -14.33 -5.58 -2.96
CA GLU A 199 -13.50 -4.75 -3.81
C GLU A 199 -13.24 -5.39 -5.17
N ALA A 200 -13.16 -6.72 -5.23
CA ALA A 200 -13.09 -7.45 -6.49
C ALA A 200 -14.35 -7.27 -7.33
N CYS A 201 -15.52 -7.24 -6.69
CA CYS A 201 -16.80 -7.10 -7.36
C CYS A 201 -17.11 -5.65 -7.78
N LEU A 202 -16.38 -4.62 -7.33
CA LEU A 202 -16.65 -3.25 -7.79
C LEU A 202 -16.23 -3.05 -9.25
N ILE A 203 -17.08 -2.36 -10.02
CA ILE A 203 -16.70 -1.84 -11.34
C ILE A 203 -15.79 -0.63 -11.12
N ASN A 204 -14.51 -0.78 -11.47
CA ASN A 204 -13.56 0.31 -11.43
C ASN A 204 -14.05 1.47 -12.31
N ARG A 205 -14.04 2.70 -11.77
CA ARG A 205 -14.40 3.96 -12.46
C ARG A 205 -15.90 4.19 -12.74
N ASP A 206 -16.82 3.41 -12.14
CA ASP A 206 -18.25 3.72 -12.18
C ASP A 206 -18.65 4.72 -11.06
N PRO A 207 -19.17 5.92 -11.38
CA PRO A 207 -19.64 6.88 -10.38
C PRO A 207 -20.82 6.37 -9.54
N GLN A 208 -21.58 5.40 -10.05
CA GLN A 208 -22.67 4.71 -9.34
C GLN A 208 -22.17 3.51 -8.52
N LYS A 209 -20.87 3.20 -8.54
CA LYS A 209 -20.25 2.11 -7.76
C LYS A 209 -20.94 0.76 -7.96
N LYS A 210 -21.33 0.46 -9.19
CA LYS A 210 -22.00 -0.79 -9.55
C LYS A 210 -21.12 -2.00 -9.29
N ILE A 211 -21.79 -3.13 -9.09
CA ILE A 211 -21.19 -4.44 -8.80
C ILE A 211 -21.15 -5.27 -10.09
N GLN A 212 -20.02 -5.92 -10.33
CA GLN A 212 -19.81 -6.96 -11.34
C GLN A 212 -20.52 -8.24 -10.88
N GLU A 213 -21.77 -8.41 -11.29
CA GLU A 213 -22.59 -9.57 -10.90
C GLU A 213 -21.94 -10.91 -11.27
N ASP A 214 -21.17 -10.97 -12.35
CA ASP A 214 -20.53 -12.21 -12.81
C ASP A 214 -19.44 -12.68 -11.84
N ILE A 215 -18.61 -11.74 -11.34
CA ILE A 215 -17.61 -12.03 -10.31
C ILE A 215 -18.32 -12.41 -9.01
N ALA A 216 -19.34 -11.64 -8.63
CA ALA A 216 -20.05 -11.86 -7.38
C ALA A 216 -20.71 -13.25 -7.35
N LYS A 217 -21.42 -13.63 -8.42
CA LYS A 217 -22.06 -14.95 -8.52
C LYS A 217 -21.03 -16.07 -8.59
N LYS A 218 -19.98 -15.92 -9.39
CA LYS A 218 -18.96 -16.95 -9.56
C LYS A 218 -18.19 -17.23 -8.26
N ARG A 219 -17.74 -16.18 -7.57
CA ARG A 219 -16.85 -16.30 -6.40
C ARG A 219 -17.58 -16.45 -5.07
N MET A 220 -18.93 -16.43 -5.07
CA MET A 220 -19.74 -16.71 -3.89
C MET A 220 -19.44 -18.08 -3.27
N THR A 221 -19.11 -19.06 -4.11
CA THR A 221 -18.67 -20.41 -3.71
C THR A 221 -17.47 -20.40 -2.76
N VAL A 222 -16.51 -19.49 -2.96
CA VAL A 222 -15.34 -19.30 -2.08
C VAL A 222 -15.77 -18.77 -0.72
N LEU A 223 -16.65 -17.77 -0.70
CA LEU A 223 -17.19 -17.22 0.56
C LEU A 223 -17.97 -18.27 1.33
N ASN A 224 -18.84 -19.03 0.65
CA ASN A 224 -19.59 -20.13 1.27
C ASN A 224 -18.65 -21.18 1.87
N ALA A 225 -17.62 -21.61 1.14
CA ALA A 225 -16.64 -22.57 1.66
C ALA A 225 -15.92 -22.11 2.95
N ILE A 226 -15.84 -20.81 3.20
CA ILE A 226 -15.15 -20.23 4.35
C ILE A 226 -16.11 -19.90 5.50
N ILE A 227 -17.30 -19.36 5.17
CA ILE A 227 -18.25 -18.72 6.10
C ILE A 227 -19.43 -19.64 6.45
N GLU A 228 -19.88 -20.47 5.51
CA GLU A 228 -21.11 -21.25 5.64
C GLU A 228 -21.07 -22.15 6.89
N HIS A 229 -22.19 -22.20 7.61
CA HIS A 229 -22.37 -22.93 8.87
C HIS A 229 -21.54 -22.40 10.07
N LYS A 230 -21.00 -21.18 10.00
CA LYS A 230 -20.28 -20.53 11.11
C LYS A 230 -20.95 -19.19 11.45
N SER A 231 -21.88 -19.23 12.40
CA SER A 231 -22.64 -18.06 12.86
C SER A 231 -21.76 -16.83 13.19
N GLU A 232 -20.61 -17.03 13.85
CA GLU A 232 -19.68 -15.92 14.13
C GLU A 232 -19.05 -15.34 12.84
N ALA A 233 -18.70 -16.19 11.87
CA ALA A 233 -18.14 -15.73 10.60
C ALA A 233 -19.18 -14.95 9.77
N GLU A 234 -20.45 -15.36 9.80
CA GLU A 234 -21.54 -14.64 9.14
C GLU A 234 -21.69 -13.22 9.72
N ILE A 235 -21.63 -13.08 11.05
CA ILE A 235 -21.66 -11.78 11.72
C ILE A 235 -20.46 -10.91 11.28
N GLN A 236 -19.25 -11.48 11.25
CA GLN A 236 -18.06 -10.76 10.79
C GLN A 236 -18.19 -10.33 9.31
N ALA A 237 -18.78 -11.16 8.45
CA ALA A 237 -19.03 -10.84 7.06
C ALA A 237 -20.02 -9.68 6.91
N VAL A 238 -21.11 -9.67 7.69
CA VAL A 238 -22.07 -8.55 7.71
C VAL A 238 -21.38 -7.25 8.15
N TYR A 239 -20.54 -7.29 9.19
CA TYR A 239 -19.78 -6.10 9.61
C TYR A 239 -18.83 -5.59 8.54
N ALA A 240 -18.19 -6.49 7.79
CA ALA A 240 -17.34 -6.12 6.67
C ALA A 240 -18.15 -5.42 5.56
N ILE A 241 -19.32 -5.95 5.21
CA ILE A 241 -20.24 -5.35 4.22
C ILE A 241 -20.68 -3.96 4.67
N GLN A 242 -21.14 -3.81 5.93
CA GLN A 242 -21.57 -2.51 6.47
C GLN A 242 -20.44 -1.47 6.43
N ASN A 243 -19.22 -1.86 6.86
CA ASN A 243 -18.05 -0.98 6.80
C ASN A 243 -17.74 -0.58 5.36
N PHE A 244 -17.80 -1.53 4.43
CA PHE A 244 -17.58 -1.28 3.01
C PHE A 244 -18.59 -0.30 2.41
N VAL A 245 -19.89 -0.52 2.66
CA VAL A 245 -20.96 0.39 2.19
C VAL A 245 -20.81 1.79 2.79
N ASN A 246 -20.45 1.89 4.08
CA ASN A 246 -20.17 3.17 4.74
C ASN A 246 -18.97 3.89 4.09
N LYS A 247 -17.89 3.16 3.76
CA LYS A 247 -16.73 3.70 3.03
C LYS A 247 -17.10 4.18 1.63
N LEU A 248 -18.14 3.58 1.03
CA LEU A 248 -18.68 4.00 -0.25
C LEU A 248 -19.70 5.16 -0.12
N GLU A 249 -19.88 5.76 1.05
CA GLU A 249 -20.83 6.85 1.31
C GLU A 249 -22.29 6.49 0.95
N HIS A 250 -22.69 5.22 1.14
CA HIS A 250 -24.04 4.73 0.84
C HIS A 250 -24.51 5.00 -0.59
N PRO A 251 -23.88 4.36 -1.60
CA PRO A 251 -24.37 4.47 -2.97
C PRO A 251 -25.82 3.94 -3.07
N PRO A 252 -26.65 4.55 -3.93
CA PRO A 252 -28.05 4.20 -4.09
C PRO A 252 -28.27 2.79 -4.66
#